data_AF-A0A7V4Q4P6-F1
#
_entry.id   AF-A0A7V4Q4P6-F1
#
_cell.length_a   1.000
_cell.length_b   1.000
_cell.length_c   1.000
_cell.angle_alpha   90.00
_cell.angle_beta   90.00
_cell.angle_gamma   90.00
#
_symmetry.space_group_name_H-M   'P 1'
#
loop_
_entity.id
_entity.type
_entity.pdbx_description
1 polymer ?
#
loop_
_entity_poly.entity_id
_entity_poly.type
_entity_poly.pdbx_seq_one_letter_code
_entity_poly.pdbx_strand_id
1 'polypeptide(L)'
;MRHESKGATMNWYHGLTLGRKILMGFLLVACIAGLSGILAAGSIWDVSRRGELMYTGNLVPISDLTDVVKGYQTSLSLMRDIIIDQASQEQNDHLEMLKQSEGRVTKGLASFFASNRSTEAAALQKSISDDLKLYDYFREKIVELAITERRDEAVNIMRTQALDVTERIEAS
;
A
#
# COMPACT_ATOMS: atom_id res chain seq x y z
N MET A 1 -71.60 -20.27 -9.83
CA MET A 1 -71.66 -20.48 -8.37
C MET A 1 -70.24 -20.47 -7.84
N ARG A 2 -69.95 -19.64 -6.82
CA ARG A 2 -68.61 -19.38 -6.26
C ARG A 2 -68.00 -20.65 -5.64
N HIS A 3 -66.78 -20.98 -6.02
CA HIS A 3 -65.92 -21.89 -5.25
C HIS A 3 -65.29 -21.09 -4.11
N GLU A 4 -65.77 -21.31 -2.88
CA GLU A 4 -65.10 -20.83 -1.67
C GLU A 4 -63.95 -21.78 -1.33
N SER A 5 -62.73 -21.24 -1.38
CA SER A 5 -61.52 -21.88 -0.89
C SER A 5 -61.61 -22.05 0.63
N LYS A 6 -61.88 -23.27 1.11
CA LYS A 6 -61.71 -23.63 2.52
C LYS A 6 -60.23 -23.56 2.87
N GLY A 7 -59.82 -22.46 3.50
CA GLY A 7 -58.54 -22.39 4.19
C GLY A 7 -58.48 -23.48 5.25
N ALA A 8 -57.48 -24.37 5.17
CA ALA A 8 -57.29 -25.44 6.13
C ALA A 8 -57.14 -24.85 7.55
N THR A 9 -58.13 -25.07 8.40
CA THR A 9 -58.15 -24.63 9.80
C THR A 9 -57.13 -25.44 10.60
N MET A 10 -56.24 -24.73 11.31
CA MET A 10 -55.10 -25.25 12.08
C MET A 10 -55.53 -26.07 13.32
N ASN A 11 -56.15 -27.24 13.12
CA ASN A 11 -56.61 -28.12 14.20
C ASN A 11 -55.47 -28.58 15.14
N TRP A 12 -54.21 -28.56 14.68
CA TRP A 12 -53.05 -28.92 15.48
C TRP A 12 -52.71 -27.91 16.60
N TYR A 13 -53.03 -26.62 16.41
CA TYR A 13 -52.69 -25.56 17.38
C TYR A 13 -53.73 -25.49 18.50
N HIS A 14 -55.00 -25.73 18.19
CA HIS A 14 -56.08 -25.71 19.17
C HIS A 14 -55.98 -26.83 20.21
N GLY A 15 -55.40 -27.99 19.84
CA GLY A 15 -55.19 -29.12 20.74
C GLY A 15 -54.01 -29.01 21.73
N LEU A 16 -53.23 -27.92 21.68
CA LEU A 16 -52.06 -27.72 22.56
C LEU A 16 -52.46 -27.01 23.87
N THR A 17 -51.88 -27.45 24.99
CA THR A 17 -52.01 -26.77 26.30
C THR A 17 -51.36 -25.37 26.26
N LEU A 18 -51.84 -24.45 27.10
CA LEU A 18 -51.41 -23.04 27.09
C LEU A 18 -49.88 -22.89 27.23
N GLY A 19 -49.24 -23.67 28.10
CA GLY A 19 -47.78 -23.65 28.27
C GLY A 19 -47.02 -24.07 27.01
N ARG A 20 -47.56 -25.02 26.22
CA ARG A 20 -46.94 -25.50 24.98
C ARG A 20 -47.02 -24.47 23.85
N LYS A 21 -48.08 -23.65 23.84
CA LYS A 21 -48.24 -22.51 22.91
C LYS A 21 -47.21 -21.40 23.21
N ILE A 22 -47.02 -21.08 24.48
CA ILE A 22 -46.00 -20.11 24.91
C ILE A 22 -44.60 -20.60 24.57
N LEU A 23 -44.30 -21.88 24.85
CA LEU A 23 -42.99 -22.47 24.55
C LEU A 23 -42.70 -22.49 23.04
N MET A 24 -43.68 -22.79 22.18
CA MET A 24 -43.52 -22.72 20.73
C MET A 24 -43.25 -21.28 20.25
N GLY A 25 -43.95 -20.29 20.79
CA GLY A 25 -43.70 -18.88 20.46
C GLY A 25 -42.29 -18.45 20.86
N PHE A 26 -41.83 -18.84 22.06
CA PHE A 26 -40.47 -18.60 22.51
C PHE A 26 -39.42 -19.26 21.62
N LEU A 27 -39.62 -20.53 21.25
CA LEU A 27 -38.72 -21.26 20.35
C LEU A 27 -38.63 -20.60 18.97
N LEU A 28 -39.74 -20.12 18.43
CA LEU A 28 -39.78 -19.43 17.15
C LEU A 28 -38.96 -18.13 17.21
N VAL A 29 -39.14 -17.32 18.26
CA VAL A 29 -38.33 -16.10 18.47
C VAL A 29 -36.85 -16.43 18.64
N ALA A 30 -36.53 -17.48 19.41
CA ALA A 30 -35.15 -17.93 19.59
C ALA A 30 -34.50 -18.38 18.27
N CYS A 31 -35.24 -19.07 17.39
CA CYS A 31 -34.77 -19.45 16.06
C CYS A 31 -34.47 -18.22 15.18
N ILE A 32 -35.36 -17.22 15.16
CA ILE A 32 -35.15 -15.97 14.40
C ILE A 32 -33.92 -15.21 14.94
N ALA A 33 -33.79 -15.11 16.27
CA ALA A 33 -32.64 -14.49 16.91
C ALA A 33 -31.33 -15.22 16.58
N GLY A 34 -31.34 -16.57 16.61
CA GLY A 34 -30.19 -17.39 16.24
C GLY A 34 -29.75 -17.20 14.78
N LEU A 35 -30.70 -17.21 13.84
CA LEU A 35 -30.42 -16.94 12.42
C LEU A 35 -29.85 -15.54 12.21
N SER A 36 -30.42 -14.54 12.87
CA SER A 36 -29.94 -13.15 12.81
C SER A 36 -28.52 -13.03 13.35
N GLY A 37 -28.20 -13.74 14.44
CA GLY A 37 -26.86 -13.80 15.02
C GLY A 37 -25.82 -14.40 14.07
N ILE A 38 -26.18 -15.46 13.34
CA ILE A 38 -25.29 -16.09 12.35
C ILE A 38 -25.00 -15.13 11.19
N LEU A 39 -26.03 -14.47 10.65
CA LEU A 39 -25.86 -13.50 9.55
C LEU A 39 -25.03 -12.28 9.98
N ALA A 40 -25.27 -11.78 11.20
CA ALA A 40 -24.50 -10.68 11.78
C ALA A 40 -23.03 -11.08 11.98
N ALA A 41 -22.76 -12.26 12.52
CA ALA A 41 -21.39 -12.76 12.71
C ALA A 41 -20.64 -12.91 11.39
N GLY A 42 -21.29 -13.45 10.34
CA GLY A 42 -20.69 -13.55 9.01
C GLY A 42 -20.35 -12.18 8.41
N SER A 43 -21.24 -11.20 8.57
CA SER A 43 -21.01 -9.84 8.08
C SER A 43 -19.87 -9.14 8.82
N ILE A 44 -19.79 -9.29 10.15
CA ILE A 44 -18.70 -8.75 10.96
C ILE A 44 -17.37 -9.37 10.52
N TRP A 45 -17.32 -10.68 10.30
CA TRP A 45 -16.10 -11.35 9.87
C TRP A 45 -15.61 -10.88 8.50
N ASP A 46 -16.53 -10.66 7.54
CA ASP A 46 -16.18 -10.11 6.24
C ASP A 46 -15.65 -8.66 6.35
N VAL A 47 -16.29 -7.82 7.17
CA VAL A 47 -15.82 -6.46 7.43
C VAL A 47 -14.45 -6.45 8.10
N SER A 48 -14.22 -7.29 9.11
CA SER A 48 -12.91 -7.42 9.75
C SER A 48 -11.84 -7.86 8.77
N ARG A 49 -12.12 -8.85 7.92
CA ARG A 49 -11.18 -9.31 6.89
C ARG A 49 -10.85 -8.21 5.88
N ARG A 50 -11.85 -7.45 5.43
CA ARG A 50 -11.64 -6.31 4.53
C ARG A 50 -10.84 -5.19 5.21
N GLY A 51 -11.09 -4.92 6.49
CA GLY A 51 -10.33 -3.96 7.29
C GLY A 51 -8.86 -4.36 7.41
N GLU A 52 -8.59 -5.64 7.69
CA GLU A 52 -7.23 -6.17 7.76
C GLU A 52 -6.51 -6.06 6.40
N LEU A 53 -7.18 -6.42 5.31
CA LEU A 53 -6.64 -6.28 3.95
C LEU A 53 -6.37 -4.82 3.58
N MET A 54 -7.24 -3.90 3.97
CA MET A 54 -7.02 -2.47 3.75
C MET A 54 -5.81 -1.97 4.54
N TYR A 55 -5.66 -2.37 5.80
CA TYR A 55 -4.55 -1.95 6.63
C TYR A 55 -3.21 -2.53 6.14
N THR A 56 -3.14 -3.85 6.02
CA THR A 56 -1.90 -4.56 5.65
C THR A 56 -1.54 -4.42 4.17
N GLY A 57 -2.55 -4.42 3.29
CA GLY A 57 -2.35 -4.38 1.85
C GLY A 57 -2.23 -2.98 1.24
N ASN A 58 -2.74 -1.94 1.92
CA ASN A 58 -2.70 -0.56 1.40
C ASN A 58 -1.97 0.42 2.34
N LEU A 59 -2.34 0.47 3.63
CA LEU A 59 -1.82 1.51 4.54
C LEU A 59 -0.36 1.30 4.96
N VAL A 60 0.03 0.06 5.31
CA VAL A 60 1.43 -0.26 5.64
C VAL A 60 2.37 0.05 4.46
N PRO A 61 2.08 -0.37 3.22
CA PRO A 61 2.87 0.00 2.04
C PRO A 61 3.02 1.51 1.80
N ILE A 62 2.01 2.32 2.15
CA ILE A 62 2.09 3.79 2.03
C ILE A 62 3.13 4.36 3.00
N SER A 63 3.27 3.79 4.21
CA SER A 63 4.33 4.22 5.13
C SER A 63 5.72 3.92 4.57
N ASP A 64 5.90 2.78 3.89
CA ASP A 64 7.16 2.44 3.22
C ASP A 64 7.48 3.44 2.09
N LEU A 65 6.47 3.96 1.39
CA LEU A 65 6.64 4.96 0.34
C LEU A 65 7.17 6.30 0.89
N THR A 66 6.85 6.64 2.14
CA THR A 66 7.41 7.83 2.79
C THR A 66 8.93 7.71 2.95
N ASP A 67 9.42 6.51 3.27
CA ASP A 67 10.86 6.25 3.38
C ASP A 67 11.55 6.21 2.02
N VAL A 68 10.84 5.79 0.96
CA VAL A 68 11.30 5.91 -0.43
C VAL A 68 11.51 7.39 -0.79
N VAL A 69 10.51 8.24 -0.56
CA VAL A 69 10.60 9.68 -0.89
C VAL A 69 11.74 10.34 -0.12
N LYS A 70 11.87 10.06 1.19
CA LYS A 70 12.98 10.57 2.00
C LYS A 70 14.33 10.08 1.49
N GLY A 71 14.45 8.79 1.16
CA GLY A 71 15.68 8.21 0.62
C GLY A 71 16.09 8.87 -0.69
N TYR A 72 15.13 9.07 -1.59
CA TYR A 72 15.34 9.75 -2.87
C TYR A 72 15.79 11.21 -2.70
N GLN A 73 15.08 11.99 -1.90
CA GLN A 73 15.44 13.39 -1.64
C GLN A 73 16.81 13.52 -0.94
N THR A 74 17.10 12.60 -0.01
CA THR A 74 18.41 12.50 0.64
C THR A 74 19.51 12.24 -0.37
N SER A 75 19.27 11.34 -1.34
CA SER A 75 20.21 11.05 -2.43
C SER A 75 20.52 12.31 -3.27
N LEU A 76 19.50 13.11 -3.59
CA LEU A 76 19.68 14.39 -4.30
C LEU A 76 20.54 15.39 -3.51
N SER A 77 20.33 15.49 -2.19
CA SER A 77 21.15 16.36 -1.33
C SER A 77 22.59 15.89 -1.30
N LEU A 78 22.81 14.60 -0.99
CA LEU A 78 24.14 14.02 -0.84
C LEU A 78 24.95 14.09 -2.12
N MET A 79 24.34 13.97 -3.30
CA MET A 79 25.05 14.21 -4.57
C MET A 79 25.61 15.64 -4.65
N ARG A 80 24.83 16.65 -4.23
CA ARG A 80 25.30 18.05 -4.21
C ARG A 80 26.42 18.22 -3.21
N ASP A 81 26.30 17.60 -2.03
CA ASP A 81 27.31 17.69 -0.99
C ASP A 81 28.63 17.03 -1.46
N ILE A 82 28.58 15.83 -2.06
CA ILE A 82 29.73 15.14 -2.66
C ILE A 82 30.44 15.99 -3.74
N ILE A 83 29.68 16.76 -4.52
CA ILE A 83 30.24 17.69 -5.51
C ILE A 83 30.97 18.85 -4.82
N ILE A 84 30.42 19.38 -3.74
CA ILE A 84 30.90 20.59 -3.05
C ILE A 84 32.09 20.28 -2.14
N ASP A 85 32.09 19.12 -1.50
CA ASP A 85 33.10 18.74 -0.50
C ASP A 85 34.51 18.78 -1.07
N GLN A 86 35.42 19.36 -0.28
CA GLN A 86 36.84 19.47 -0.62
C GLN A 86 37.69 18.45 0.13
N ALA A 87 37.21 17.99 1.30
CA ALA A 87 37.90 17.00 2.12
C ALA A 87 37.48 15.58 1.74
N SER A 88 38.46 14.68 1.59
CA SER A 88 38.19 13.29 1.23
C SER A 88 37.40 12.52 2.28
N GLN A 89 37.47 12.91 3.56
CA GLN A 89 36.70 12.26 4.63
C GLN A 89 35.20 12.58 4.53
N GLU A 90 34.83 13.86 4.38
CA GLU A 90 33.44 14.30 4.25
C GLU A 90 32.78 13.68 3.01
N GLN A 91 33.54 13.62 1.90
CA GLN A 91 33.08 12.97 0.68
C GLN A 91 32.81 11.47 0.89
N ASN A 92 33.66 10.76 1.62
CA ASN A 92 33.44 9.35 1.94
C ASN A 92 32.23 9.12 2.84
N ASP A 93 32.03 9.99 3.83
CA ASP A 93 30.87 9.91 4.73
C ASP A 93 29.57 10.10 3.93
N HIS A 94 29.52 11.10 3.04
CA HIS A 94 28.37 11.32 2.16
C HIS A 94 28.15 10.17 1.16
N LEU A 95 29.22 9.56 0.63
CA LEU A 95 29.12 8.37 -0.21
C LEU A 95 28.51 7.17 0.52
N GLU A 96 28.85 6.99 1.79
CA GLU A 96 28.24 5.93 2.61
C GLU A 96 26.76 6.22 2.86
N MET A 97 26.42 7.45 3.24
CA MET A 97 25.04 7.88 3.42
C MET A 97 24.23 7.75 2.12
N LEU A 98 24.85 7.98 0.97
CA LEU A 98 24.23 7.84 -0.33
C LEU A 98 23.81 6.39 -0.57
N LYS A 99 24.72 5.43 -0.35
CA LYS A 99 24.41 3.99 -0.44
C LYS A 99 23.31 3.56 0.52
N GLN A 100 23.29 4.10 1.74
CA GLN A 100 22.21 3.82 2.69
C GLN A 100 20.87 4.37 2.20
N SER A 101 20.86 5.56 1.59
CA SER A 101 19.65 6.17 1.02
C SER A 101 19.08 5.34 -0.15
N GLU A 102 19.95 4.80 -1.01
CA GLU A 102 19.58 3.90 -2.11
C GLU A 102 18.97 2.59 -1.59
N GLY A 103 19.55 2.03 -0.52
CA GLY A 103 19.02 0.85 0.15
C GLY A 103 17.60 1.07 0.67
N ARG A 104 17.29 2.26 1.21
CA ARG A 104 15.94 2.63 1.65
C ARG A 104 14.95 2.70 0.49
N VAL A 105 15.33 3.36 -0.62
CA VAL A 105 14.50 3.45 -1.84
C VAL A 105 14.18 2.05 -2.38
N THR A 106 15.22 1.23 -2.57
CA THR A 106 15.09 -0.12 -3.14
C THR A 106 14.19 -1.00 -2.27
N LYS A 107 14.43 -1.00 -0.95
CA LYS A 107 13.66 -1.82 -0.01
C LYS A 107 12.20 -1.35 0.09
N GLY A 108 11.96 -0.05 0.18
CA GLY A 108 10.62 0.51 0.29
C GLY A 108 9.77 0.23 -0.95
N LEU A 109 10.34 0.40 -2.15
CA LEU A 109 9.65 0.08 -3.40
C LEU A 109 9.38 -1.43 -3.55
N ALA A 110 10.34 -2.28 -3.18
CA ALA A 110 10.12 -3.73 -3.20
C ALA A 110 8.97 -4.15 -2.28
N SER A 111 8.89 -3.57 -1.07
CA SER A 111 7.79 -3.78 -0.14
C SER A 111 6.44 -3.30 -0.71
N PHE A 112 6.43 -2.09 -1.26
CA PHE A 112 5.24 -1.48 -1.86
C PHE A 112 4.69 -2.33 -3.02
N PHE A 113 5.53 -2.73 -3.98
CA PHE A 113 5.08 -3.53 -5.11
C PHE A 113 4.74 -4.97 -4.77
N ALA A 114 5.31 -5.55 -3.71
CA ALA A 114 4.90 -6.88 -3.25
C ALA A 114 3.44 -6.90 -2.76
N SER A 115 2.97 -5.77 -2.21
CA SER A 115 1.64 -5.62 -1.64
C SER A 115 0.55 -5.23 -2.66
N ASN A 116 0.90 -4.52 -3.74
CA ASN A 116 -0.06 -3.95 -4.69
C ASN A 116 0.00 -4.66 -6.05
N ARG A 117 -1.01 -5.51 -6.35
CA ARG A 117 -1.04 -6.38 -7.54
C ARG A 117 -2.06 -6.01 -8.62
N SER A 118 -2.53 -4.76 -8.65
CA SER A 118 -3.44 -4.32 -9.72
C SER A 118 -2.70 -4.13 -11.06
N THR A 119 -3.46 -4.07 -12.16
CA THR A 119 -2.93 -3.77 -13.50
C THR A 119 -2.35 -2.36 -13.58
N GLU A 120 -2.98 -1.41 -12.90
CA GLU A 120 -2.52 -0.02 -12.78
C GLU A 120 -1.20 0.04 -11.98
N ALA A 121 -1.11 -0.74 -10.90
CA ALA A 121 0.11 -0.85 -10.10
C ALA A 121 1.29 -1.41 -10.91
N ALA A 122 1.06 -2.39 -11.79
CA ALA A 122 2.10 -2.96 -12.64
C ALA A 122 2.64 -1.95 -13.67
N ALA A 123 1.77 -1.14 -14.27
CA ALA A 123 2.19 -0.09 -15.20
C ALA A 123 3.00 1.00 -14.49
N LEU A 124 2.52 1.46 -13.32
CA LEU A 124 3.22 2.43 -12.49
C LEU A 124 4.58 1.89 -12.01
N GLN A 125 4.63 0.63 -11.56
CA GLN A 125 5.85 -0.05 -11.16
C GLN A 125 6.89 -0.01 -12.26
N LYS A 126 6.47 -0.35 -13.49
CA LYS A 126 7.38 -0.34 -14.63
C LYS A 126 7.92 1.07 -14.89
N SER A 127 7.04 2.08 -14.93
CA SER A 127 7.44 3.47 -15.18
C SER A 127 8.45 3.97 -14.14
N ILE A 128 8.12 3.85 -12.85
CA ILE A 128 8.99 4.28 -11.74
C ILE A 128 10.33 3.53 -11.75
N SER A 129 10.30 2.21 -12.03
CA SER A 129 11.54 1.41 -12.07
C SER A 129 12.45 1.82 -13.23
N ASP A 130 11.88 2.19 -14.38
CA ASP A 130 12.65 2.63 -15.54
C ASP A 130 13.28 4.03 -15.29
N ASP A 131 12.52 4.96 -14.69
CA ASP A 131 13.03 6.27 -14.31
C ASP A 131 14.10 6.20 -13.22
N LEU A 132 13.93 5.33 -12.22
CA LEU A 132 14.94 5.15 -11.16
C LEU A 132 16.24 4.54 -11.68
N LYS A 133 16.19 3.60 -12.62
CA LYS A 133 17.41 3.08 -13.27
C LYS A 133 18.18 4.18 -14.00
N LEU A 134 17.45 5.06 -14.67
CA LEU A 134 18.08 6.18 -15.37
C LEU A 134 18.64 7.22 -14.39
N TYR A 135 17.94 7.45 -13.28
CA TYR A 135 18.45 8.27 -12.18
C TYR A 135 19.71 7.66 -11.57
N ASP A 136 19.74 6.34 -11.33
CA ASP A 136 20.92 5.60 -10.85
C ASP A 136 22.11 5.80 -11.79
N TYR A 137 21.90 5.64 -13.09
CA TYR A 137 22.93 5.87 -14.11
C TYR A 137 23.53 7.28 -14.02
N PHE A 138 22.69 8.32 -13.94
CA PHE A 138 23.18 9.69 -13.85
C PHE A 138 23.84 9.98 -12.51
N ARG A 139 23.30 9.45 -11.41
CA ARG A 139 23.89 9.59 -10.08
C ARG A 139 25.28 8.99 -10.03
N GLU A 140 25.47 7.76 -10.49
CA GLU A 140 26.77 7.09 -10.53
C GLU A 140 27.79 7.91 -11.31
N LYS A 141 27.38 8.43 -12.47
CA LYS A 141 28.22 9.30 -13.31
C LYS A 141 28.57 10.62 -12.61
N ILE A 142 27.61 11.26 -11.94
CA ILE A 142 27.84 12.50 -11.18
C ILE A 142 28.84 12.25 -10.05
N VAL A 143 28.63 11.17 -9.29
CA VAL A 143 29.51 10.76 -8.19
C VAL A 143 30.92 10.47 -8.69
N GLU A 144 31.07 9.71 -9.77
CA GLU A 144 32.35 9.40 -10.41
C GLU A 144 33.10 10.67 -10.81
N LEU A 145 32.41 11.61 -11.46
CA LEU A 145 33.00 12.89 -11.87
C LEU A 145 33.40 13.74 -10.65
N ALA A 146 32.59 13.75 -9.59
CA ALA A 146 32.88 14.49 -8.37
C ALA A 146 34.11 13.95 -7.64
N ILE A 147 34.24 12.63 -7.50
CA ILE A 147 35.37 11.99 -6.79
C ILE A 147 36.68 12.02 -7.60
N THR A 148 36.58 12.18 -8.92
CA THR A 148 37.73 12.36 -9.83
C THR A 148 38.08 13.84 -10.05
N GLU A 149 37.58 14.73 -9.19
CA GLU A 149 37.79 16.18 -9.20
C GLU A 149 37.25 16.92 -10.45
N ARG A 150 36.47 16.24 -11.29
CA ARG A 150 35.79 16.80 -12.48
C ARG A 150 34.45 17.43 -12.11
N ARG A 151 34.45 18.29 -11.09
CA ARG A 151 33.26 18.86 -10.46
C ARG A 151 32.39 19.68 -11.42
N ASP A 152 32.99 20.46 -12.32
CA ASP A 152 32.23 21.25 -13.31
C ASP A 152 31.42 20.36 -14.26
N GLU A 153 31.99 19.22 -14.66
CA GLU A 153 31.29 18.22 -15.48
C GLU A 153 30.19 17.53 -14.67
N ALA A 154 30.45 17.21 -13.41
CA ALA A 154 29.43 16.66 -12.50
C ALA A 154 28.23 17.61 -12.36
N VAL A 155 28.48 18.90 -12.16
CA VAL A 155 27.45 19.96 -12.10
C VAL A 155 26.69 20.05 -13.41
N ASN A 156 27.37 20.01 -14.55
CA ASN A 156 26.73 20.07 -15.85
C ASN A 156 25.78 18.89 -16.08
N ILE A 157 26.21 17.65 -15.79
CA ILE A 157 25.35 16.46 -15.88
C ILE A 157 24.14 16.61 -14.94
N MET A 158 24.37 17.02 -13.70
CA MET A 158 23.30 17.18 -12.70
C MET A 158 22.24 18.21 -13.14
N ARG A 159 22.65 19.31 -13.76
CA ARG A 159 21.76 20.42 -14.15
C ARG A 159 21.13 20.27 -15.53
N THR A 160 21.53 19.26 -16.31
CA THR A 160 21.02 19.05 -17.67
C THR A 160 20.40 17.66 -17.78
N GLN A 161 21.23 16.63 -17.91
CA GLN A 161 20.79 15.27 -18.20
C GLN A 161 20.02 14.62 -17.04
N ALA A 162 20.45 14.88 -15.80
CA ALA A 162 19.78 14.31 -14.63
C ALA A 162 18.49 15.06 -14.27
N LEU A 163 18.38 16.35 -14.61
CA LEU A 163 17.24 17.20 -14.25
C LEU A 163 15.93 16.65 -14.81
N ASP A 164 15.90 16.31 -16.09
CA ASP A 164 14.72 15.75 -16.76
C ASP A 164 14.23 14.47 -16.09
N VAL A 165 15.14 13.66 -15.53
CA VAL A 165 14.78 12.41 -14.85
C VAL A 165 14.25 12.70 -13.45
N THR A 166 14.88 13.63 -12.73
CA THR A 166 14.42 14.06 -11.41
C THR A 166 13.01 14.65 -11.47
N GLU A 167 12.71 15.49 -12.47
CA GLU A 167 11.38 16.06 -12.65
C GLU A 167 10.31 14.99 -12.95
N ARG A 168 10.64 13.95 -13.72
CA ARG A 168 9.71 12.84 -13.97
C ARG A 168 9.42 12.01 -12.72
N ILE A 169 10.45 11.76 -11.89
CA ILE A 169 10.28 11.04 -10.63
C ILE A 169 9.45 11.87 -9.65
N GLU A 170 9.66 13.19 -9.58
CA GLU A 170 8.88 14.08 -8.71
C GLU A 170 7.42 14.24 -9.16
N ALA A 171 7.13 14.04 -10.45
CA ALA A 171 5.77 14.11 -11.00
C ALA A 171 4.99 12.78 -10.89
N SER A 172 5.63 11.69 -10.46
CA SER A 172 5.03 10.35 -10.34
C SER A 172 4.36 10.12 -8.99
#